data_AF-F0G3H9-F1
#
_entry.id   AF-F0G3H9-F1
#
_cell.length_a   1.000
_cell.length_b   1.000
_cell.length_c   1.000
_cell.angle_alpha   90.00
_cell.angle_beta   90.00
_cell.angle_gamma   90.00
#
_symmetry.space_group_name_H-M   'P 1'
#
loop_
_entity.id
_entity.type
_entity.pdbx_description
1 polymer ?
#
loop_
_entity_poly.entity_id
_entity_poly.type
_entity_poly.pdbx_seq_one_letter_code
_entity_poly.pdbx_strand_id
1 'polypeptide(L)' 'NGEDAPPRALRLKAWLDGNGAIARVESTPGFGPAFAADLRAALVGRAVGVAPPSGMTQPVVVRVLVASAP' A
#
# COMPACT_ATOMS: atom_id res chain seq x y z
N ASN A 1 -0.26 30.27 10.75
CA ASN A 1 0.97 29.46 10.95
C ASN A 1 0.59 28.00 10.77
N GLY A 2 0.90 27.40 9.62
CA GLY A 2 0.76 25.96 9.36
C GLY A 2 -0.41 25.55 8.43
N GLU A 3 -0.55 26.19 7.28
CA GLU A 3 -1.36 25.68 6.17
C GLU A 3 -0.51 24.67 5.36
N ASP A 4 -1.12 23.61 4.81
CA ASP A 4 -0.52 22.54 3.99
C ASP A 4 0.37 21.47 4.67
N ALA A 5 -0.25 20.49 5.33
CA ALA A 5 0.38 19.19 5.49
C ALA A 5 -0.50 18.09 4.85
N PRO A 6 -0.40 17.85 3.53
CA PRO A 6 -0.81 16.56 3.00
C PRO A 6 -0.02 15.44 3.71
N PRO A 7 -0.62 14.26 3.83
CA PRO A 7 -0.49 13.40 5.00
C PRO A 7 0.89 12.77 5.10
N ARG A 8 1.24 12.41 6.34
CA ARG A 8 2.36 11.52 6.70
C ARG A 8 2.28 10.26 5.84
N ALA A 9 2.99 10.28 4.72
CA ALA A 9 2.90 9.24 3.73
C ALA A 9 3.24 7.87 4.33
N LEU A 10 2.35 6.89 4.12
CA LEU A 10 2.49 5.55 4.67
C LEU A 10 3.41 4.73 3.76
N ARG A 11 4.46 4.14 4.33
CA ARG A 11 5.34 3.22 3.59
C ARG A 11 4.80 1.81 3.71
N LEU A 12 4.47 1.22 2.56
CA LEU A 12 3.94 -0.13 2.47
C LEU A 12 4.88 -1.03 1.69
N LYS A 13 5.06 -2.25 2.17
CA LYS A 13 5.55 -3.38 1.39
C LYS A 13 4.34 -4.04 0.75
N ALA A 14 4.33 -4.14 -0.57
CA ALA A 14 3.27 -4.77 -1.33
C ALA A 14 3.84 -5.94 -2.15
N TRP A 15 3.09 -7.03 -2.18
CA TRP A 15 3.33 -8.14 -3.10
C TRP A 15 2.24 -8.13 -4.15
N LEU A 16 2.64 -8.36 -5.39
CA LEU A 16 1.77 -8.38 -6.55
C LEU A 16 1.69 -9.81 -7.10
N ASP A 17 0.49 -10.26 -7.46
CA ASP A 17 0.31 -11.52 -8.16
C ASP A 17 0.68 -11.41 -9.65
N GLY A 18 0.58 -12.53 -10.37
CA GLY A 18 0.89 -12.59 -11.81
C GLY A 18 -0.05 -11.76 -12.70
N ASN A 19 -1.17 -11.25 -12.17
CA ASN A 19 -2.09 -10.37 -12.87
C ASN A 19 -1.85 -8.88 -12.52
N GLY A 20 -0.94 -8.59 -11.59
CA GLY A 20 -0.72 -7.22 -11.11
C GLY A 20 -1.72 -6.76 -10.07
N ALA A 21 -2.42 -7.68 -9.40
CA ALA A 21 -3.23 -7.38 -8.23
C ALA A 21 -2.41 -7.52 -6.94
N ILE A 22 -2.73 -6.71 -5.94
CA ILE A 22 -2.07 -6.77 -4.64
C ILE A 22 -2.46 -8.07 -3.94
N ALA A 23 -1.49 -8.95 -3.71
CA ALA A 23 -1.68 -10.22 -3.01
C ALA A 23 -1.50 -10.08 -1.48
N ARG A 24 -0.60 -9.18 -1.06
CA ARG A 24 -0.28 -8.95 0.36
C ARG A 24 0.19 -7.52 0.56
N VAL A 25 -0.11 -6.96 1.73
CA VAL A 25 0.44 -5.69 2.19
C VAL A 25 0.92 -5.77 3.63
N GLU A 26 2.01 -5.08 3.89
CA GLU A 26 2.54 -4.83 5.22
C GLU A 26 2.95 -3.37 5.35
N SER A 27 2.69 -2.77 6.51
CA SER A 27 3.06 -1.40 6.80
C SER A 27 4.42 -1.31 7.48
N THR A 28 5.15 -0.23 7.23
CA THR A 28 6.38 0.10 7.96
C THR A 28 6.35 1.56 8.41
N PRO A 29 6.36 1.85 9.73
CA PRO A 29 6.37 0.90 10.85
C PRO A 29 5.12 0.02 10.91
N GLY A 30 5.19 -1.09 11.64
CA GLY A 30 4.01 -1.92 11.90
C GLY A 30 2.99 -1.13 12.71
N PHE A 31 1.74 -1.10 12.24
CA PHE A 31 0.62 -0.55 13.00
C PHE A 31 -0.11 -1.68 13.74
N GLY A 32 -1.01 -1.32 14.65
CA GLY A 32 -1.82 -2.29 15.39
C GLY A 32 -2.64 -3.22 14.49
N PRO A 33 -3.08 -4.38 15.01
CA PRO A 33 -3.71 -5.44 14.21
C PRO A 33 -5.00 -4.99 13.51
N ALA A 34 -5.78 -4.10 14.12
CA ALA A 34 -7.01 -3.55 13.51
C ALA A 34 -6.69 -2.75 12.24
N PHE A 35 -5.76 -1.78 12.33
CA PHE A 35 -5.32 -1.00 11.18
C PHE A 35 -4.72 -1.88 10.08
N ALA A 36 -3.91 -2.88 10.45
CA ALA A 36 -3.34 -3.81 9.49
C ALA A 36 -4.43 -4.65 8.78
N ALA A 37 -5.51 -5.01 9.48
CA ALA A 37 -6.66 -5.70 8.89
C ALA A 37 -7.43 -4.79 7.93
N ASP A 38 -7.73 -3.54 8.33
CA ASP A 38 -8.41 -2.56 7.48
C ASP A 38 -7.59 -2.26 6.21
N LEU A 39 -6.27 -2.10 6.35
CA LEU A 39 -5.38 -1.86 5.22
C LEU A 39 -5.38 -3.05 4.24
N ARG A 40 -5.33 -4.29 4.76
CA ARG A 40 -5.42 -5.50 3.92
C ARG A 40 -6.77 -5.57 3.22
N ALA A 41 -7.86 -5.31 3.93
CA ALA A 41 -9.20 -5.31 3.36
C ALA A 41 -9.37 -4.26 2.26
N ALA A 42 -8.74 -3.09 2.41
CA ALA A 42 -8.82 -2.02 1.42
C ALA A 42 -7.99 -2.30 0.15
N LEU A 43 -6.83 -2.96 0.29
CA LEU A 43 -5.83 -3.07 -0.78
C LEU A 43 -5.73 -4.44 -1.45
N VAL A 44 -5.89 -5.54 -0.71
CA VAL A 44 -5.72 -6.89 -1.30
C VAL A 44 -6.77 -7.13 -2.38
N GLY A 45 -6.35 -7.66 -3.53
CA GLY A 45 -7.18 -7.86 -4.72
C GLY A 45 -7.32 -6.63 -5.62
N ARG A 46 -6.84 -5.45 -5.20
CA ARG A 46 -6.83 -4.26 -6.07
C ARG A 46 -5.75 -4.39 -7.13
N ALA A 47 -6.13 -4.15 -8.38
CA ALA A 47 -5.18 -4.02 -9.49
C ALA A 47 -4.40 -2.70 -9.37
N VAL A 48 -3.07 -2.77 -9.49
CA VAL A 48 -2.18 -1.58 -9.52
C VAL A 48 -1.80 -1.17 -10.94
N GLY A 49 -2.35 -1.86 -11.94
CA GLY A 49 -2.11 -1.59 -13.36
C GLY A 49 -1.74 -2.87 -14.09
N VAL A 50 -0.59 -2.85 -14.75
CA VAL A 50 -0.07 -4.00 -15.51
C VAL A 50 0.63 -4.98 -14.55
N ALA A 51 0.57 -6.27 -14.90
CA ALA A 51 1.30 -7.33 -14.21
C ALA A 51 2.79 -6.98 -14.03
N PRO A 52 3.39 -7.36 -12.89
CA PRO A 52 4.82 -7.16 -12.69
C PRO A 52 5.61 -7.95 -13.74
N PRO A 53 6.69 -7.38 -14.30
CA PRO A 53 7.62 -8.12 -15.15
C PRO A 53 8.11 -9.41 -14.48
N SER A 54 8.32 -10.44 -15.29
CA SER A 54 8.88 -11.71 -14.83
C SER A 54 10.21 -11.50 -14.11
N GLY A 55 10.34 -12.09 -12.92
CA GLY A 55 11.55 -11.97 -12.09
C GLY A 55 11.68 -10.67 -11.31
N MET A 56 10.66 -9.80 -11.30
CA MET A 56 10.66 -8.61 -10.45
C MET A 56 10.75 -9.00 -8.96
N THR A 57 11.76 -8.48 -8.27
CA THR A 57 11.95 -8.68 -6.83
C THR A 57 10.79 -8.07 -6.04
N GLN A 58 10.22 -8.89 -5.14
CA GLN A 58 9.15 -8.49 -4.24
C GLN A 58 9.58 -8.65 -2.77
N PRO A 59 9.01 -7.88 -1.82
CA PRO A 59 7.96 -6.87 -2.01
C PRO A 59 8.46 -5.60 -2.70
N VAL A 60 7.56 -4.94 -3.43
CA VAL A 60 7.77 -3.55 -3.84
C VAL A 60 7.43 -2.63 -2.67
N VAL A 61 8.20 -1.55 -2.51
CA VAL A 61 7.97 -0.59 -1.44
C VAL A 61 7.31 0.64 -2.02
N VAL A 62 6.04 0.85 -1.67
CA VAL A 62 5.24 1.98 -2.15
C VAL A 62 5.01 3.00 -1.04
N ARG A 63 4.82 4.24 -1.46
CA ARG A 63 4.50 5.36 -0.58
C ARG A 63 3.07 5.80 -0.89
N VAL A 64 2.17 5.62 0.07
CA VAL A 64 0.76 5.96 -0.09
C VAL A 64 0.48 7.32 0.53
N LEU A 65 -0.15 8.19 -0.24
CA LEU A 65 -0.69 9.47 0.23
C LEU A 65 -2.15 9.24 0.63
N VAL A 66 -2.46 9.45 1.90
CA VAL A 66 -3.80 9.26 2.46
C VAL A 66 -4.60 10.56 2.35
N ALA A 67 -5.23 10.85 1.21
CA ALA A 67 -6.04 12.07 1.09
C ALA A 67 -7.01 12.20 2.29
N SER A 68 -7.12 13.39 2.87
CA SER A 68 -8.17 13.64 3.86
C SER A 68 -9.51 13.41 3.18
N ALA A 69 -10.43 12.74 3.88
CA ALA A 69 -11.81 12.71 3.44
C ALA A 69 -12.34 14.17 3.34
N PRO A 70 -13.21 14.47 2.35
CA PRO A 70 -13.81 15.79 2.20
C PRO A 70 -14.71 16.15 3.38
#